data_AF-A0A9E4X4Y1-F1
#
_entry.id   AF-A0A9E4X4Y1-F1
#
_cell.length_a   1.000
_cell.length_b   1.000
_cell.length_c   1.000
_cell.angle_alpha   90.00
_cell.angle_beta   90.00
_cell.angle_gamma   90.00
#
_symmetry.space_group_name_H-M   'P 1'
#
loop_
_entity.id
_entity.type
_entity.pdbx_description
1 polymer ?
#
loop_
_entity_poly.entity_id
_entity_poly.type
_entity_poly.pdbx_seq_one_letter_code
_entity_poly.pdbx_strand_id
1 'polypeptide(L)' 'PVRSEALAMRWLIRGARSRNGMPMRRGLAQELMDASRGEGTAVRRREELHRMAEANRAFVHYRR' A
#
# COMPACT_ATOMS: atom_id res chain seq x y z
N PRO A 1 -7.89 11.07 -8.31
CA PRO A 1 -8.01 9.75 -8.99
C PRO A 1 -6.65 9.18 -9.45
N VAL A 2 -5.91 9.86 -10.34
CA VAL A 2 -4.65 9.34 -10.90
C VAL A 2 -3.55 9.15 -9.85
N ARG A 3 -3.49 10.04 -8.85
CA ARG A 3 -2.48 9.96 -7.78
C ARG A 3 -2.66 8.75 -6.85
N SER A 4 -3.89 8.40 -6.49
CA SER A 4 -4.17 7.26 -5.59
C SER A 4 -3.90 5.93 -6.27
N GLU A 5 -4.25 5.80 -7.56
CA GLU A 5 -4.01 4.60 -8.35
C GLU A 5 -2.50 4.35 -8.55
N ALA A 6 -1.76 5.39 -8.96
CA ALA A 6 -0.30 5.29 -9.09
C ALA A 6 0.38 4.96 -7.75
N LEU A 7 -0.17 5.42 -6.62
CA LEU A 7 0.34 5.08 -5.29
C LEU A 7 0.10 3.61 -4.94
N ALA A 8 -1.11 3.11 -5.21
CA ALA A 8 -1.46 1.71 -5.01
C ALA A 8 -0.58 0.77 -5.85
N MET A 9 -0.39 1.08 -7.14
CA MET A 9 0.50 0.31 -8.02
C MET A 9 1.94 0.27 -7.50
N ARG A 10 2.47 1.41 -7.02
CA ARG A 10 3.82 1.46 -6.42
C ARG A 10 3.94 0.58 -5.19
N TRP A 11 2.91 0.54 -4.32
CA TRP A 11 2.93 -0.30 -3.13
C TRP A 11 2.86 -1.79 -3.46
N LEU A 12 2.02 -2.19 -4.42
CA LEU A 12 1.95 -3.57 -4.89
C LEU A 12 3.28 -4.04 -5.49
N ILE A 13 3.91 -3.22 -6.35
CA ILE A 13 5.22 -3.55 -6.93
C ILE A 13 6.29 -3.65 -5.83
N ARG A 14 6.26 -2.77 -4.83
CA ARG A 14 7.22 -2.81 -3.72
C ARG A 14 7.04 -4.04 -2.84
N GLY A 15 5.79 -4.41 -2.53
CA GLY A 15 5.45 -5.63 -1.80
C GLY A 15 5.96 -6.86 -2.54
N ALA A 16 5.67 -6.97 -3.84
CA ALA A 16 6.14 -8.05 -4.69
C ALA A 16 7.68 -8.16 -4.73
N ARG A 17 8.40 -7.03 -4.80
CA ARG A 17 9.89 -7.00 -4.80
C ARG A 17 10.51 -7.40 -3.46
N SER A 18 9.82 -7.19 -2.34
CA SER A 18 10.33 -7.57 -1.01
C SER A 18 10.29 -9.07 -0.75
N ARG A 19 9.58 -9.84 -1.59
CA ARG A 19 9.51 -11.30 -1.50
C ARG A 19 10.74 -11.92 -2.16
N ASN A 20 11.75 -12.22 -1.35
CA ASN A 20 12.98 -12.89 -1.80
C ASN A 20 12.69 -14.34 -2.23
N GLY A 21 13.44 -14.84 -3.22
CA GLY A 21 13.37 -16.24 -3.66
C GLY A 21 12.25 -16.57 -4.66
N MET A 22 11.50 -15.58 -5.15
CA MET A 22 10.41 -15.77 -6.10
C MET A 22 10.59 -14.85 -7.34
N PRO A 23 10.33 -15.33 -8.58
CA PRO A 23 10.28 -14.47 -9.76
C PRO A 23 9.22 -13.38 -9.62
N MET A 24 9.52 -12.18 -10.13
CA MET A 24 8.64 -11.00 -10.04
C MET A 24 7.18 -11.28 -10.46
N ARG A 25 6.97 -12.05 -11.55
CA ARG A 25 5.61 -12.39 -12.02
C ARG A 25 4.79 -13.10 -10.93
N ARG A 26 5.43 -14.00 -10.18
CA ARG A 26 4.77 -14.85 -9.18
C ARG A 26 4.63 -14.10 -7.86
N GLY A 27 5.63 -13.28 -7.50
CA GLY A 27 5.53 -12.35 -6.37
C GLY A 27 4.39 -11.34 -6.55
N LEU A 28 4.24 -10.78 -7.76
CA LEU A 28 3.18 -9.83 -8.08
C LEU A 28 1.79 -10.48 -8.09
N ALA A 29 1.65 -11.65 -8.71
CA ALA A 29 0.38 -12.40 -8.69
C ALA A 29 -0.06 -12.72 -7.26
N GLN A 30 0.89 -13.14 -6.40
CA GLN A 30 0.62 -13.41 -5.00
C GLN A 30 0.21 -12.12 -4.26
N GLU A 31 0.92 -11.01 -4.45
CA GLU A 31 0.57 -9.73 -3.81
C GLU A 31 -0.81 -9.23 -4.25
N LEU A 32 -1.20 -9.42 -5.53
CA LEU A 32 -2.53 -9.07 -6.02
C LEU A 32 -3.63 -9.94 -5.40
N MET A 33 -3.40 -11.25 -5.29
CA MET A 33 -4.33 -12.16 -4.62
C MET A 33 -4.47 -11.80 -3.13
N ASP A 34 -3.37 -11.54 -2.44
CA ASP A 34 -3.39 -11.16 -1.02
C ASP A 34 -4.12 -9.82 -0.85
N ALA A 35 -3.83 -8.82 -1.70
CA ALA A 35 -4.51 -7.53 -1.68
C ALA A 35 -6.02 -7.63 -1.95
N SER A 36 -6.46 -8.57 -2.81
CA SER A 36 -7.89 -8.82 -3.06
C SER A 36 -8.63 -9.38 -1.83
N ARG A 37 -7.91 -10.07 -0.94
CA ARG A 37 -8.43 -10.55 0.34
C ARG A 37 -8.32 -9.51 1.46
N GLY A 38 -7.83 -8.31 1.16
CA GLY A 38 -7.57 -7.28 2.17
C GLY A 38 -6.30 -7.54 2.99
N GLU A 39 -5.40 -8.39 2.50
CA GLU A 39 -4.16 -8.77 3.17
C GLU A 39 -2.93 -8.28 2.38
N GLY A 40 -1.75 -8.52 2.94
CA GLY A 40 -0.49 -8.24 2.27
C GLY A 40 0.09 -6.85 2.57
N THR A 41 1.32 -6.66 2.08
CA THR A 41 2.14 -5.49 2.40
C THR A 41 1.54 -4.18 1.88
N ALA A 42 0.93 -4.21 0.70
CA ALA A 42 0.30 -3.02 0.13
C ALA A 42 -0.91 -2.54 0.95
N VAL A 43 -1.75 -3.47 1.43
CA VAL A 43 -2.96 -3.13 2.21
C VAL A 43 -2.59 -2.63 3.61
N ARG A 44 -1.67 -3.31 4.30
CA ARG A 44 -1.18 -2.85 5.61
C ARG A 44 -0.61 -1.43 5.54
N ARG A 45 0.13 -1.12 4.47
CA ARG A 45 0.70 0.22 4.27
C ARG A 45 -0.39 1.28 4.06
N ARG A 46 -1.47 0.94 3.35
CA ARG A 46 -2.64 1.81 3.20
C ARG A 46 -3.25 2.13 4.57
N GLU A 47 -3.47 1.10 5.39
CA GLU A 47 -4.09 1.22 6.71
C GLU A 47 -3.24 2.01 7.70
N GLU A 48 -1.92 1.78 7.73
CA GLU A 48 -0.99 2.59 8.53
C GLU A 48 -1.08 4.07 8.16
N LEU A 49 -1.13 4.36 6.85
CA LEU A 49 -1.21 5.73 6.36
C LEU A 49 -2.54 6.39 6.74
N HIS A 50 -3.65 5.66 6.68
CA HIS A 50 -4.94 6.16 7.16
C HIS A 50 -4.94 6.39 8.68
N ARG A 51 -4.44 5.44 9.48
CA ARG A 51 -4.33 5.60 10.94
C ARG A 51 -3.48 6.82 11.31
N MET A 52 -2.33 6.98 10.66
CA MET A 52 -1.48 8.16 10.87
C MET A 52 -2.18 9.45 10.46
N ALA A 53 -2.94 9.45 9.37
CA ALA A 53 -3.71 10.62 8.94
C ALA A 53 -4.82 10.97 9.95
N GLU A 54 -5.51 9.97 10.50
CA GLU A 54 -6.52 10.17 11.55
C GLU A 54 -5.92 10.69 12.85
N ALA A 55 -4.78 10.15 13.28
CA ALA A 55 -4.05 10.64 14.44
C ALA A 55 -3.62 12.10 14.30
N ASN A 56 -3.28 12.53 13.08
CA ASN A 56 -2.89 13.91 12.78
C ASN A 56 -4.06 14.82 12.38
N ARG A 57 -5.31 14.36 12.51
CA ARG A 57 -6.49 15.12 12.09
C ARG A 57 -6.64 16.46 12.81
N ALA A 58 -6.20 16.54 14.07
CA ALA A 58 -6.18 17.78 14.84
C ALA A 58 -5.22 18.84 14.28
N PHE A 59 -4.18 18.42 13.54
CA PHE A 59 -3.18 19.33 12.96
C PHE A 59 -3.54 19.86 11.58
N VAL A 60 -4.69 19.47 11.01
CA VAL A 60 -5.15 19.93 9.69
C VAL A 60 -5.32 21.46 9.65
N HIS A 61 -5.62 22.07 10.79
CA HIS A 61 -5.75 23.52 10.93
C HIS A 61 -4.42 24.29 10.82
N TYR A 62 -3.26 23.64 10.99
CA TYR A 62 -1.94 24.25 10.78
C TYR A 62 -1.54 24.33 9.30
N ARG A 63 -2.40 23.84 8.39
CA ARG A 63 -2.17 23.92 6.93
C ARG A 63 -2.67 25.24 6.34
N ARG A 64 -2.37 26.36 7.02
CA ARG A 64 -2.53 27.73 6.52
C ARG A 64 -1.18 28.35 6.25
#